data_AF-A0AAD8XSW7-F1
#
_entry.id   AF-A0AAD8XSW7-F1
#
_cell.length_a   1.000
_cell.length_b   1.000
_cell.length_c   1.000
_cell.angle_alpha   90.00
_cell.angle_beta   90.00
_cell.angle_gamma   90.00
#
_symmetry.space_group_name_H-M   'P 1'
#
loop_
_entity.id
_entity.type
_entity.pdbx_description
1 polymer ?
#
loop_
_entity_poly.entity_id
_entity_poly.type
_entity_poly.pdbx_seq_one_letter_code
_entity_poly.pdbx_strand_id
1 'polypeptide(L)'
;MMAAEEYYIYTGGVVPRHVTRVRIDKSITVIPARAFQGHPNITELDCHDKVEKVEESAFYLCRSLRRVIMPGVKVVDQWAFWKCEALTIVECGKLERIRGCAFSSCISLRNINLPSIKIVEGSAFCWCKALMTVKFGDKLKTLNGRALYGCRALERIAIPLKDGMITHDNIITGCEKMKHVDLVEEELHETIAALLLEEWKKDMRRKIDALNQILDSSHYTCRKGRGCGGEGRCDTNLDHKCSTQYH
;
A
#
# COMPACT_ATOMS: atom_id res chain seq x y z
N MET A 1 37.47 -13.88 -6.40
CA MET A 1 37.46 -13.19 -5.09
C MET A 1 36.11 -12.51 -4.97
N MET A 2 35.16 -13.12 -4.26
CA MET A 2 33.83 -12.52 -4.08
C MET A 2 33.99 -11.34 -3.13
N ALA A 3 33.81 -10.12 -3.64
CA ALA A 3 33.72 -8.95 -2.79
C ALA A 3 32.60 -9.20 -1.78
N ALA A 4 32.90 -9.08 -0.48
CA ALA A 4 31.84 -8.93 0.50
C ALA A 4 30.94 -7.81 0.00
N GLU A 5 29.66 -8.07 -0.18
CA GLU A 5 28.71 -7.06 -0.65
C GLU A 5 28.54 -6.00 0.45
N GLU A 6 29.45 -5.03 0.49
CA GLU A 6 29.52 -4.03 1.55
C GLU A 6 28.28 -3.14 1.52
N TYR A 7 27.63 -3.03 2.67
CA TYR A 7 26.59 -2.05 2.89
C TYR A 7 27.22 -0.68 3.12
N TYR A 8 26.63 0.35 2.51
CA TYR A 8 26.88 1.73 2.94
C TYR A 8 26.15 1.98 4.26
N ILE A 9 26.90 2.36 5.31
CA ILE A 9 26.32 2.72 6.60
C ILE A 9 25.86 4.17 6.55
N TYR A 10 24.54 4.39 6.61
CA TYR A 10 23.95 5.72 6.60
C TYR A 10 23.92 6.33 8.00
N THR A 11 24.73 7.37 8.19
CA THR A 11 24.82 8.17 9.42
C THR A 11 24.19 9.55 9.28
N GLY A 12 23.48 9.82 8.17
CA GLY A 12 22.95 11.14 7.82
C GLY A 12 23.60 11.74 6.56
N GLY A 13 23.02 12.83 6.05
CA GLY A 13 23.58 13.58 4.93
C GLY A 13 23.34 12.94 3.55
N VAL A 14 24.22 13.26 2.60
CA VAL A 14 24.10 12.88 1.19
C VAL A 14 24.73 11.51 0.94
N VAL A 15 23.99 10.63 0.28
CA VAL A 15 24.46 9.27 -0.07
C VAL A 15 25.08 9.28 -1.47
N PRO A 16 26.28 8.70 -1.67
CA PRO A 16 26.91 8.62 -2.98
C PRO A 16 26.10 7.83 -4.01
N ARG A 17 26.00 8.34 -5.25
CA ARG A 17 25.13 7.77 -6.32
C ARG A 17 25.44 6.32 -6.72
N HIS A 18 26.64 5.81 -6.42
CA HIS A 18 27.04 4.44 -6.72
C HIS A 18 26.59 3.42 -5.66
N VAL A 19 26.07 3.88 -4.52
CA VAL A 19 25.60 3.00 -3.43
C VAL A 19 24.42 2.16 -3.90
N THR A 20 24.51 0.86 -3.64
CA THR A 20 23.48 -0.12 -3.99
C THR A 20 22.75 -0.68 -2.78
N ARG A 21 23.41 -0.80 -1.62
CA ARG A 21 22.83 -1.35 -0.40
C ARG A 21 23.09 -0.40 0.75
N VAL A 22 22.05 -0.09 1.50
CA VAL A 22 22.12 0.84 2.63
C VAL A 22 21.74 0.10 3.91
N ARG A 23 22.58 0.23 4.94
CA ARG A 23 22.22 -0.10 6.31
C ARG A 23 22.15 1.17 7.13
N ILE A 24 21.10 1.34 7.91
CA ILE A 24 20.96 2.51 8.78
C ILE A 24 21.86 2.35 10.01
N ASP A 25 22.64 3.39 10.32
CA ASP A 25 23.47 3.40 11.53
C ASP A 25 22.61 3.39 12.81
N LYS A 26 23.10 2.73 13.86
CA LYS A 26 22.38 2.56 15.14
C LYS A 26 21.99 3.87 15.82
N SER A 27 22.65 4.99 15.50
CA SER A 27 22.31 6.31 16.04
C SER A 27 21.07 6.94 15.40
N ILE A 28 20.63 6.43 14.24
CA ILE A 28 19.54 7.01 13.47
C ILE A 28 18.21 6.38 13.91
N THR A 29 17.29 7.22 14.39
CA THR A 29 15.93 6.80 14.76
C THR A 29 14.89 7.24 13.73
N VAL A 30 15.24 8.15 12.82
CA VAL A 30 14.34 8.68 11.77
C VAL A 30 15.11 8.76 10.46
N ILE A 31 14.55 8.20 9.39
CA ILE A 31 15.07 8.44 8.04
C ILE A 31 14.49 9.77 7.56
N PRO A 32 15.32 10.81 7.34
CA PRO A 32 14.83 12.15 7.10
C PRO A 32 14.21 12.31 5.72
N ALA A 33 13.38 13.35 5.58
CA ALA A 33 12.69 13.64 4.34
C ALA A 33 13.68 13.75 3.17
N ARG A 34 13.32 13.13 2.04
CA ARG A 34 14.10 13.12 0.79
C ARG A 34 15.54 12.57 0.88
N ALA A 35 15.92 11.88 1.97
CA ALA A 35 17.29 11.38 2.20
C ALA A 35 17.88 10.57 1.03
N PHE A 36 17.05 9.78 0.37
CA PHE A 36 17.41 8.92 -0.76
C PHE A 36 16.60 9.24 -2.02
N GLN A 37 15.99 10.43 -2.11
CA GLN A 37 15.10 10.77 -3.22
C GLN A 37 15.80 10.59 -4.58
N GLY A 38 15.15 9.84 -5.47
CA GLY A 38 15.60 9.59 -6.83
C GLY A 38 16.94 8.85 -6.88
N HIS A 39 17.31 8.09 -5.85
CA HIS A 39 18.58 7.37 -5.86
C HIS A 39 18.53 6.25 -6.91
N PRO A 40 19.45 6.25 -7.91
CA PRO A 40 19.29 5.40 -9.09
C PRO A 40 19.62 3.93 -8.82
N ASN A 41 20.49 3.65 -7.84
CA ASN A 41 21.13 2.35 -7.71
C ASN A 41 20.80 1.60 -6.41
N ILE A 42 20.12 2.23 -5.44
CA ILE A 42 19.80 1.54 -4.18
C ILE A 42 18.79 0.44 -4.49
N THR A 43 19.17 -0.80 -4.21
CA THR A 43 18.35 -2.00 -4.34
C THR A 43 17.87 -2.52 -3.00
N GLU A 44 18.55 -2.16 -1.90
CA GLU A 44 18.26 -2.67 -0.57
C GLU A 44 18.41 -1.61 0.52
N LEU A 45 17.44 -1.58 1.43
CA LEU A 45 17.49 -0.87 2.70
C LEU A 45 17.35 -1.85 3.87
N ASP A 46 18.29 -1.81 4.81
CA ASP A 46 18.30 -2.59 6.05
C ASP A 46 18.31 -1.65 7.28
N CYS A 47 17.16 -1.56 7.95
CA CYS A 47 17.00 -0.78 9.18
C CYS A 47 17.07 -1.68 10.41
N HIS A 48 17.73 -1.20 11.47
CA HIS A 48 17.59 -1.80 12.80
C HIS A 48 16.23 -1.44 13.44
N ASP A 49 15.94 -2.07 14.58
CA ASP A 49 14.67 -2.02 15.29
C ASP A 49 14.34 -0.70 16.00
N LYS A 50 15.28 0.25 16.04
CA LYS A 50 15.12 1.58 16.64
C LYS A 50 14.79 2.68 15.64
N VAL A 51 14.80 2.39 14.33
CA VAL A 51 14.29 3.33 13.32
C VAL A 51 12.78 3.36 13.46
N GLU A 52 12.21 4.48 13.92
CA GLU A 52 10.79 4.61 14.24
C GLU A 52 9.97 5.22 13.10
N LYS A 53 10.60 5.98 12.21
CA LYS A 53 9.90 6.76 11.19
C LYS A 53 10.68 6.86 9.88
N VAL A 54 9.96 6.76 8.77
CA VAL A 54 10.42 7.14 7.42
C VAL A 54 9.65 8.38 7.00
N GLU A 55 10.35 9.48 6.80
CA GLU A 55 9.74 10.77 6.50
C GLU A 55 9.35 10.95 5.02
N GLU A 56 8.69 12.08 4.76
CA GLU A 56 8.12 12.42 3.46
C GLU A 56 9.14 12.25 2.33
N SER A 57 8.72 11.52 1.28
CA SER A 57 9.51 11.33 0.06
C SER A 57 10.93 10.75 0.27
N ALA A 58 11.24 10.12 1.41
CA ALA A 58 12.58 9.61 1.72
C ALA A 58 13.20 8.76 0.61
N PHE A 59 12.41 7.91 -0.05
CA PHE A 59 12.79 7.03 -1.17
C PHE A 59 11.97 7.31 -2.44
N TYR A 60 11.36 8.49 -2.57
CA TYR A 60 10.58 8.88 -3.75
C TYR A 60 11.40 8.67 -5.03
N LEU A 61 10.85 7.98 -6.04
CA LEU A 61 11.52 7.61 -7.30
C LEU A 61 12.78 6.73 -7.16
N CYS A 62 12.95 5.99 -6.06
CA CYS A 62 13.99 4.94 -5.97
C CYS A 62 13.59 3.71 -6.80
N ARG A 63 13.65 3.83 -8.13
CA ARG A 63 13.14 2.81 -9.07
C ARG A 63 13.85 1.47 -8.99
N SER A 64 15.08 1.44 -8.49
CA SER A 64 15.87 0.22 -8.32
C SER A 64 15.66 -0.48 -6.99
N LEU A 65 14.96 0.15 -6.03
CA LEU A 65 14.76 -0.40 -4.68
C LEU A 65 13.88 -1.64 -4.74
N ARG A 66 14.42 -2.79 -4.32
CA ARG A 66 13.76 -4.10 -4.37
C ARG A 66 13.32 -4.59 -3.00
N ARG A 67 14.12 -4.31 -1.97
CA ARG A 67 13.92 -4.83 -0.62
C ARG A 67 14.06 -3.74 0.43
N VAL A 68 13.08 -3.66 1.31
CA VAL A 68 13.07 -2.76 2.48
C VAL A 68 12.79 -3.59 3.72
N ILE A 69 13.73 -3.57 4.66
CA ILE A 69 13.59 -4.17 5.99
C ILE A 69 13.51 -3.06 7.02
N MET A 70 12.38 -2.95 7.71
CA MET A 70 12.12 -1.90 8.69
C MET A 70 11.29 -2.42 9.89
N PRO A 71 11.86 -3.32 10.71
CA PRO A 71 11.13 -3.99 11.79
C PRO A 71 10.64 -3.03 12.88
N GLY A 72 11.36 -1.92 13.10
CA GLY A 72 11.08 -0.91 14.12
C GLY A 72 10.13 0.21 13.71
N VAL A 73 9.93 0.42 12.40
CA VAL A 73 9.25 1.62 11.89
C VAL A 73 7.77 1.57 12.24
N LYS A 74 7.28 2.65 12.87
CA LYS A 74 5.89 2.86 13.28
C LYS A 74 5.11 3.70 12.27
N VAL A 75 5.78 4.63 11.56
CA VAL A 75 5.14 5.54 10.60
C VAL A 75 5.94 5.64 9.32
N VAL A 76 5.24 5.49 8.20
CA VAL A 76 5.74 5.83 6.86
C VAL A 76 4.95 7.02 6.34
N ASP A 77 5.64 8.14 6.15
CA ASP A 77 5.03 9.41 5.73
C ASP A 77 4.70 9.47 4.23
N GLN A 78 4.08 10.57 3.85
CA GLN A 78 3.54 10.81 2.53
C GLN A 78 4.61 10.65 1.44
N TRP A 79 4.27 9.91 0.38
CA TRP A 79 5.15 9.61 -0.76
C TRP A 79 6.48 8.93 -0.44
N ALA A 80 6.71 8.43 0.78
CA ALA A 80 8.01 7.92 1.21
C ALA A 80 8.64 6.90 0.24
N PHE A 81 7.85 6.00 -0.34
CA PHE A 81 8.26 5.00 -1.33
C PHE A 81 7.52 5.16 -2.67
N TRP A 82 7.05 6.37 -3.00
CA TRP A 82 6.31 6.60 -4.24
C TRP A 82 7.17 6.27 -5.47
N LYS A 83 6.60 5.52 -6.42
CA LYS A 83 7.28 5.04 -7.64
C LYS A 83 8.59 4.27 -7.36
N CYS A 84 8.66 3.54 -6.24
CA CYS A 84 9.65 2.47 -6.07
C CYS A 84 9.23 1.24 -6.91
N GLU A 85 9.34 1.37 -8.23
CA GLU A 85 8.74 0.46 -9.20
C GLU A 85 9.26 -0.99 -9.11
N ALA A 86 10.51 -1.20 -8.68
CA ALA A 86 11.10 -2.52 -8.47
C ALA A 86 10.85 -3.14 -7.08
N LEU A 87 10.14 -2.45 -6.17
CA LEU A 87 9.97 -2.88 -4.79
C LEU A 87 9.11 -4.14 -4.74
N THR A 88 9.69 -5.25 -4.28
CA THR A 88 9.00 -6.55 -4.19
C THR A 88 8.83 -7.04 -2.76
N ILE A 89 9.76 -6.67 -1.86
CA ILE A 89 9.81 -7.14 -0.47
C ILE A 89 9.78 -5.94 0.47
N VAL A 90 8.78 -5.93 1.35
CA VAL A 90 8.66 -4.98 2.46
C VAL A 90 8.43 -5.77 3.74
N GLU A 91 9.40 -5.72 4.65
CA GLU A 91 9.32 -6.36 5.96
C GLU A 91 9.13 -5.29 7.04
N CYS A 92 7.95 -5.27 7.67
CA CYS A 92 7.60 -4.29 8.69
C CYS A 92 6.75 -4.94 9.80
N GLY A 93 7.26 -4.95 11.03
CA GLY A 93 6.60 -5.61 12.16
C GLY A 93 5.74 -4.67 13.02
N LYS A 94 6.24 -3.44 13.22
CA LYS A 94 5.65 -2.45 14.13
C LYS A 94 4.94 -1.30 13.41
N LEU A 95 4.74 -1.40 12.10
CA LEU A 95 4.16 -0.32 11.30
C LEU A 95 2.70 -0.08 11.69
N GLU A 96 2.42 1.12 12.22
CA GLU A 96 1.11 1.51 12.75
C GLU A 96 0.36 2.46 11.81
N ARG A 97 1.07 3.29 11.04
CA ARG A 97 0.46 4.26 10.11
C ARG A 97 1.20 4.34 8.78
N ILE A 98 0.42 4.29 7.70
CA ILE A 98 0.87 4.55 6.34
C ILE A 98 0.14 5.78 5.84
N ARG A 99 0.87 6.84 5.52
CA ARG A 99 0.29 8.10 5.04
C ARG A 99 0.02 8.08 3.54
N GLY A 100 -0.65 9.14 3.07
CA GLY A 100 -1.11 9.26 1.69
C GLY A 100 -0.04 8.91 0.66
N CYS A 101 -0.39 8.07 -0.32
CA CYS A 101 0.46 7.70 -1.45
C CYS A 101 1.84 7.09 -1.10
N ALA A 102 2.07 6.67 0.15
CA ALA A 102 3.39 6.23 0.63
C ALA A 102 4.02 5.12 -0.23
N PHE A 103 3.25 4.11 -0.66
CA PHE A 103 3.69 3.03 -1.53
C PHE A 103 3.04 3.08 -2.92
N SER A 104 2.46 4.22 -3.31
CA SER A 104 1.78 4.30 -4.60
C SER A 104 2.75 4.10 -5.77
N SER A 105 2.28 3.37 -6.79
CA SER A 105 3.05 2.94 -7.96
C SER A 105 4.26 2.05 -7.64
N CYS A 106 4.25 1.32 -6.53
CA CYS A 106 5.15 0.17 -6.31
C CYS A 106 4.66 -1.02 -7.15
N ILE A 107 4.80 -0.94 -8.47
CA ILE A 107 4.15 -1.84 -9.43
C ILE A 107 4.57 -3.30 -9.30
N SER A 108 5.73 -3.58 -8.69
CA SER A 108 6.26 -4.93 -8.47
C SER A 108 5.92 -5.52 -7.10
N LEU A 109 5.31 -4.75 -6.19
CA LEU A 109 5.00 -5.21 -4.83
C LEU A 109 3.90 -6.26 -4.90
N ARG A 110 4.21 -7.50 -4.47
CA ARG A 110 3.28 -8.63 -4.59
C ARG A 110 2.46 -8.90 -3.34
N ASN A 111 3.10 -8.82 -2.18
CA ASN A 111 2.48 -9.14 -0.91
C ASN A 111 2.98 -8.17 0.14
N ILE A 112 2.11 -7.78 1.08
CA ILE A 112 2.53 -7.04 2.26
C ILE A 112 1.77 -7.54 3.49
N ASN A 113 2.52 -7.74 4.58
CA ASN A 113 1.99 -8.15 5.87
C ASN A 113 2.08 -6.98 6.85
N LEU A 114 0.96 -6.59 7.44
CA LEU A 114 0.80 -5.41 8.27
C LEU A 114 0.11 -5.78 9.60
N PRO A 115 0.79 -6.54 10.49
CA PRO A 115 0.17 -7.07 11.70
C PRO A 115 -0.17 -6.02 12.75
N SER A 116 0.52 -4.87 12.76
CA SER A 116 0.36 -3.81 13.77
C SER A 116 -0.38 -2.57 13.26
N ILE A 117 -0.81 -2.57 12.01
CA ILE A 117 -1.33 -1.38 11.33
C ILE A 117 -2.65 -0.92 11.94
N LYS A 118 -2.77 0.38 12.14
CA LYS A 118 -3.97 1.06 12.65
C LYS A 118 -4.62 1.91 11.58
N ILE A 119 -3.83 2.63 10.79
CA ILE A 119 -4.31 3.63 9.84
C ILE A 119 -3.60 3.47 8.49
N VAL A 120 -4.38 3.29 7.43
CA VAL A 120 -3.94 3.36 6.05
C VAL A 120 -4.65 4.53 5.37
N GLU A 121 -3.89 5.58 5.08
CA GLU A 121 -4.42 6.78 4.45
C GLU A 121 -4.65 6.61 2.93
N GLY A 122 -5.29 7.59 2.31
CA GLY A 122 -5.80 7.44 0.96
C GLY A 122 -4.69 7.28 -0.07
N SER A 123 -4.96 6.43 -1.05
CA SER A 123 -3.99 6.06 -2.10
C SER A 123 -2.67 5.44 -1.63
N ALA A 124 -2.55 4.99 -0.37
CA ALA A 124 -1.33 4.40 0.18
C ALA A 124 -0.67 3.35 -0.74
N PHE A 125 -1.45 2.46 -1.36
CA PHE A 125 -1.00 1.42 -2.30
C PHE A 125 -1.60 1.60 -3.70
N CYS A 126 -2.00 2.82 -4.07
CA CYS A 126 -2.61 3.10 -5.37
C CYS A 126 -1.67 2.70 -6.51
N TRP A 127 -2.18 1.97 -7.50
CA TRP A 127 -1.46 1.42 -8.66
C TRP A 127 -0.35 0.41 -8.33
N CYS A 128 -0.42 -0.29 -7.20
CA CYS A 128 0.39 -1.48 -6.96
C CYS A 128 -0.12 -2.66 -7.80
N LYS A 129 0.16 -2.64 -9.11
CA LYS A 129 -0.46 -3.52 -10.10
C LYS A 129 -0.20 -5.01 -9.86
N ALA A 130 0.93 -5.39 -9.26
CA ALA A 130 1.27 -6.76 -8.93
C ALA A 130 0.82 -7.21 -7.53
N LEU A 131 0.19 -6.34 -6.73
CA LEU A 131 -0.20 -6.63 -5.36
C LEU A 131 -1.32 -7.67 -5.34
N MET A 132 -1.02 -8.88 -4.90
CA MET A 132 -1.91 -10.04 -4.85
C MET A 132 -2.62 -10.15 -3.51
N THR A 133 -1.92 -9.87 -2.41
CA THR A 133 -2.46 -9.99 -1.06
C THR A 133 -1.99 -8.86 -0.14
N VAL A 134 -2.92 -8.41 0.72
CA VAL A 134 -2.64 -7.51 1.84
C VAL A 134 -3.20 -8.16 3.10
N LYS A 135 -2.35 -8.38 4.09
CA LYS A 135 -2.75 -8.95 5.38
C LYS A 135 -2.74 -7.85 6.44
N PHE A 136 -3.91 -7.50 6.95
CA PHE A 136 -4.06 -6.59 8.08
C PHE A 136 -4.14 -7.38 9.38
N GLY A 137 -3.57 -6.83 10.45
CA GLY A 137 -3.83 -7.30 11.80
C GLY A 137 -5.16 -6.80 12.36
N ASP A 138 -5.46 -7.26 13.56
CA ASP A 138 -6.65 -6.94 14.35
C ASP A 138 -6.73 -5.46 14.79
N LYS A 139 -5.62 -4.71 14.71
CA LYS A 139 -5.54 -3.31 15.14
C LYS A 139 -6.02 -2.29 14.11
N LEU A 140 -6.40 -2.72 12.90
CA LEU A 140 -6.81 -1.81 11.84
C LEU A 140 -8.09 -1.06 12.22
N LYS A 141 -8.04 0.28 12.15
CA LYS A 141 -9.15 1.19 12.47
C LYS A 141 -9.60 2.04 11.29
N THR A 142 -8.70 2.31 10.34
CA THR A 142 -8.99 3.27 9.27
C THR A 142 -8.36 2.81 7.96
N LEU A 143 -9.18 2.76 6.91
CA LEU A 143 -8.78 2.49 5.53
C LEU A 143 -9.40 3.55 4.61
N ASN A 144 -8.62 4.56 4.27
CA ASN A 144 -9.12 5.74 3.54
C ASN A 144 -9.25 5.51 2.03
N GLY A 145 -9.92 6.46 1.38
CA GLY A 145 -10.37 6.33 -0.01
C GLY A 145 -9.23 6.04 -0.97
N ARG A 146 -9.48 5.15 -1.93
CA ARG A 146 -8.51 4.72 -2.95
C ARG A 146 -7.23 4.07 -2.42
N ALA A 147 -7.18 3.65 -1.15
CA ALA A 147 -5.97 3.04 -0.56
C ALA A 147 -5.40 1.90 -1.41
N LEU A 148 -6.24 1.11 -2.08
CA LEU A 148 -5.85 0.00 -2.97
C LEU A 148 -6.34 0.20 -4.42
N TYR A 149 -6.59 1.45 -4.83
CA TYR A 149 -7.08 1.76 -6.17
C TYR A 149 -6.13 1.26 -7.25
N GLY A 150 -6.66 0.56 -8.26
CA GLY A 150 -5.87 0.05 -9.39
C GLY A 150 -4.91 -1.09 -9.04
N CYS A 151 -5.08 -1.76 -7.90
CA CYS A 151 -4.35 -3.00 -7.57
C CYS A 151 -4.91 -4.18 -8.38
N ARG A 152 -4.61 -4.21 -9.68
CA ARG A 152 -5.23 -5.13 -10.65
C ARG A 152 -5.05 -6.62 -10.32
N ALA A 153 -3.95 -6.99 -9.66
CA ALA A 153 -3.67 -8.37 -9.28
C ALA A 153 -4.25 -8.80 -7.93
N LEU A 154 -4.91 -7.90 -7.18
CA LEU A 154 -5.38 -8.18 -5.83
C LEU A 154 -6.50 -9.23 -5.91
N GLU A 155 -6.27 -10.42 -5.36
CA GLU A 155 -7.23 -11.54 -5.46
C GLU A 155 -8.10 -11.68 -4.21
N ARG A 156 -7.53 -11.39 -3.04
CA ARG A 156 -8.19 -11.52 -1.74
C ARG A 156 -7.72 -10.43 -0.78
N ILE A 157 -8.68 -9.88 -0.03
CA ILE A 157 -8.43 -8.95 1.06
C ILE A 157 -9.32 -9.34 2.25
N ALA A 158 -8.73 -9.41 3.44
CA ALA A 158 -9.46 -9.63 4.68
C ALA A 158 -9.51 -8.31 5.44
N ILE A 159 -10.71 -7.77 5.62
CA ILE A 159 -10.94 -6.52 6.33
C ILE A 159 -11.56 -6.86 7.69
N PRO A 160 -10.89 -6.58 8.82
CA PRO A 160 -11.49 -6.76 10.14
C PRO A 160 -12.63 -5.76 10.33
N LEU A 161 -13.84 -6.24 10.58
CA LEU A 161 -14.98 -5.39 10.91
C LEU A 161 -14.99 -5.17 12.42
N LYS A 162 -14.62 -3.97 12.84
CA LYS A 162 -14.69 -3.55 14.24
C LYS A 162 -15.47 -2.26 14.37
N ASP A 163 -16.08 -2.08 15.53
CA ASP A 163 -16.76 -0.84 15.87
C ASP A 163 -15.87 0.38 15.65
N GLY A 164 -16.43 1.37 14.96
CA GLY A 164 -15.73 2.62 14.63
C GLY A 164 -14.71 2.51 13.50
N MET A 165 -14.67 1.41 12.72
CA MET A 165 -13.83 1.37 11.53
C MET A 165 -14.34 2.39 10.49
N ILE A 166 -13.44 3.28 10.06
CA ILE A 166 -13.73 4.30 9.04
C ILE A 166 -13.20 3.80 7.70
N THR A 167 -14.12 3.60 6.76
CA THR A 167 -13.81 3.29 5.36
C THR A 167 -14.44 4.32 4.45
N HIS A 168 -13.68 4.86 3.50
CA HIS A 168 -14.16 5.80 2.49
C HIS A 168 -14.34 5.11 1.14
N ASP A 169 -14.97 5.79 0.18
CA ASP A 169 -15.30 5.21 -1.12
C ASP A 169 -14.07 4.81 -1.96
N ASN A 170 -14.30 3.87 -2.89
CA ASN A 170 -13.35 3.46 -3.93
C ASN A 170 -12.05 2.81 -3.43
N ILE A 171 -12.04 2.19 -2.24
CA ILE A 171 -10.85 1.52 -1.68
C ILE A 171 -10.27 0.51 -2.69
N ILE A 172 -11.11 -0.32 -3.30
CA ILE A 172 -10.70 -1.40 -4.22
C ILE A 172 -11.09 -1.17 -5.68
N THR A 173 -11.48 0.05 -6.08
CA THR A 173 -11.84 0.33 -7.47
C THR A 173 -10.66 0.05 -8.40
N GLY A 174 -10.90 -0.71 -9.49
CA GLY A 174 -9.84 -1.14 -10.42
C GLY A 174 -9.06 -2.39 -9.98
N CYS A 175 -9.50 -3.11 -8.94
CA CYS A 175 -8.99 -4.44 -8.60
C CYS A 175 -9.66 -5.50 -9.50
N GLU A 176 -9.11 -5.68 -10.70
CA GLU A 176 -9.70 -6.51 -11.77
C GLU A 176 -9.71 -8.02 -11.47
N LYS A 177 -8.81 -8.51 -10.61
CA LYS A 177 -8.73 -9.93 -10.21
C LYS A 177 -9.34 -10.23 -8.85
N MET A 178 -10.06 -9.27 -8.24
CA MET A 178 -10.67 -9.46 -6.92
C MET A 178 -11.70 -10.58 -7.01
N LYS A 179 -11.49 -11.67 -6.27
CA LYS A 179 -12.42 -12.81 -6.23
C LYS A 179 -13.26 -12.81 -4.96
N HIS A 180 -12.69 -12.33 -3.86
CA HIS A 180 -13.32 -12.44 -2.56
C HIS A 180 -12.85 -11.33 -1.62
N VAL A 181 -13.79 -10.75 -0.89
CA VAL A 181 -13.53 -9.85 0.25
C VAL A 181 -14.01 -10.57 1.49
N ASP A 182 -13.10 -10.90 2.40
CA ASP A 182 -13.48 -11.47 3.69
C ASP A 182 -13.72 -10.37 4.70
N LEU A 183 -14.82 -10.49 5.41
CA LEU A 183 -15.08 -9.74 6.63
C LEU A 183 -14.71 -10.62 7.81
N VAL A 184 -13.74 -10.19 8.61
CA VAL A 184 -13.40 -10.87 9.85
C VAL A 184 -14.19 -10.18 10.96
N GLU A 185 -15.25 -10.84 11.43
CA GLU A 185 -15.99 -10.42 12.62
C GLU A 185 -15.24 -10.91 13.87
N GLU A 186 -14.98 -10.03 14.83
CA GLU A 186 -14.48 -10.40 16.17
C GLU A 186 -15.59 -10.17 17.20
N GLU A 187 -15.61 -11.01 18.25
CA GLU A 187 -16.60 -10.92 19.34
C GLU A 187 -16.49 -9.57 20.06
N LEU A 188 -17.61 -8.87 20.14
CA LEU A 188 -17.70 -7.53 20.74
C LEU A 188 -18.16 -7.65 22.21
N HIS A 189 -17.54 -6.91 23.12
CA HIS A 189 -18.07 -6.74 24.47
C HIS A 189 -19.35 -5.88 24.44
N GLU A 190 -20.40 -6.39 25.09
CA GLU A 190 -21.77 -5.88 25.11
C GLU A 190 -21.90 -4.45 25.68
N THR A 191 -22.39 -3.48 24.89
CA THR A 191 -23.64 -2.70 25.12
C THR A 191 -23.75 -1.50 24.17
N ILE A 192 -24.97 -1.25 23.67
CA ILE A 192 -25.46 -0.12 22.83
C ILE A 192 -24.76 0.08 21.46
N ALA A 193 -23.45 -0.16 21.35
CA ALA A 193 -22.67 -0.11 20.10
C ALA A 193 -23.14 -1.17 19.08
N ALA A 194 -23.72 -2.28 19.54
CA ALA A 194 -24.23 -3.36 18.69
C ALA A 194 -25.26 -2.89 17.66
N LEU A 195 -26.11 -1.90 17.94
CA LEU A 195 -27.11 -1.42 16.97
C LEU A 195 -26.49 -0.63 15.82
N LEU A 196 -25.56 0.28 16.14
CA LEU A 196 -24.79 1.03 15.14
C LEU A 196 -23.86 0.09 14.36
N LEU A 197 -23.30 -0.92 15.03
CA LEU A 197 -22.50 -1.95 14.40
C LEU A 197 -23.31 -2.80 13.45
N GLU A 198 -24.53 -3.21 13.82
CA GLU A 198 -25.36 -4.04 12.94
C GLU A 198 -25.84 -3.24 11.72
N GLU A 199 -26.18 -1.95 11.87
CA GLU A 199 -26.46 -1.07 10.73
C GLU A 199 -25.23 -0.86 9.84
N TRP A 200 -24.06 -0.61 10.43
CA TRP A 200 -22.81 -0.43 9.69
C TRP A 200 -22.33 -1.72 9.03
N LYS A 201 -22.41 -2.86 9.72
CA LYS A 201 -22.17 -4.19 9.16
C LYS A 201 -23.13 -4.45 8.02
N LYS A 202 -24.41 -4.08 8.13
CA LYS A 202 -25.40 -4.20 7.05
C LYS A 202 -25.07 -3.30 5.87
N ASP A 203 -24.59 -2.07 6.09
CA ASP A 203 -24.13 -1.17 5.03
C ASP A 203 -22.86 -1.70 4.35
N MET A 204 -21.88 -2.18 5.12
CA MET A 204 -20.66 -2.78 4.60
C MET A 204 -20.93 -4.09 3.87
N ARG A 205 -21.80 -4.95 4.41
CA ARG A 205 -22.31 -6.15 3.73
C ARG A 205 -23.00 -5.78 2.44
N ARG A 206 -23.90 -4.78 2.42
CA ARG A 206 -24.54 -4.30 1.17
C ARG A 206 -23.53 -3.79 0.16
N LYS A 207 -22.54 -3.01 0.58
CA LYS A 207 -21.47 -2.51 -0.30
C LYS A 207 -20.63 -3.66 -0.86
N ILE A 208 -20.30 -4.63 -0.03
CA ILE A 208 -19.55 -5.83 -0.42
C ILE A 208 -20.39 -6.74 -1.31
N ASP A 209 -21.67 -6.96 -1.01
CA ASP A 209 -22.60 -7.74 -1.81
C ASP A 209 -22.84 -7.07 -3.17
N ALA A 210 -22.97 -5.74 -3.21
CA ALA A 210 -23.04 -5.00 -4.45
C ALA A 210 -21.74 -5.13 -5.25
N LEU A 211 -20.58 -5.06 -4.59
CA LEU A 211 -19.28 -5.33 -5.20
C LEU A 211 -19.21 -6.78 -5.72
N ASN A 212 -19.61 -7.77 -4.94
CA ASN A 212 -19.59 -9.19 -5.29
C ASN A 212 -20.57 -9.50 -6.43
N GLN A 213 -21.75 -8.88 -6.48
CA GLN A 213 -22.68 -9.01 -7.61
C GLN A 213 -22.12 -8.39 -8.90
N ILE A 214 -21.37 -7.28 -8.80
CA ILE A 214 -20.62 -6.72 -9.94
C ILE A 214 -19.50 -7.69 -10.37
N LEU A 215 -18.80 -8.30 -9.42
CA LEU A 215 -17.77 -9.30 -9.70
C LEU A 215 -18.38 -10.55 -10.36
N ASP A 216 -19.52 -11.05 -9.88
CA ASP A 216 -20.22 -12.21 -10.44
C ASP A 216 -20.84 -11.93 -11.83
N SER A 217 -21.38 -10.73 -12.06
CA SER A 217 -21.94 -10.34 -13.36
C SER A 217 -20.88 -10.07 -14.43
N SER A 218 -19.63 -9.79 -14.03
CA SER A 218 -18.50 -9.69 -14.96
C SER A 218 -18.15 -11.02 -15.63
N HIS A 219 -18.63 -12.16 -15.10
CA HIS A 219 -18.50 -13.47 -15.72
C HIS A 219 -19.45 -13.72 -16.92
N TYR A 220 -20.39 -12.81 -17.21
CA TYR A 220 -21.38 -12.99 -18.28
C TYR A 220 -21.19 -12.15 -19.56
N THR A 221 -20.11 -11.36 -19.69
CA THR A 221 -19.83 -10.62 -20.94
C THR A 221 -18.60 -11.14 -21.68
N CYS A 222 -18.62 -12.43 -22.00
CA CYS A 222 -17.90 -12.96 -23.16
C CYS A 222 -18.85 -13.80 -24.01
N ARG A 223 -19.71 -13.14 -24.81
CA ARG A 223 -20.38 -13.79 -25.95
C ARG A 223 -20.46 -12.84 -27.15
N LYS A 224 -19.49 -13.03 -28.05
CA LYS A 224 -19.52 -12.91 -29.51
C LYS A 224 -20.36 -11.78 -30.14
N GLY A 225 -19.63 -10.80 -30.71
CA GLY A 225 -19.65 -10.51 -32.15
C GLY A 225 -20.66 -9.49 -32.68
N ARG A 226 -20.17 -8.29 -33.04
CA ARG A 226 -20.16 -7.73 -34.42
C ARG A 226 -19.77 -6.24 -34.40
N GLY A 227 -18.78 -5.89 -35.25
CA GLY A 227 -18.70 -4.66 -36.05
C GLY A 227 -18.62 -3.29 -35.36
N CYS A 228 -17.45 -2.64 -35.50
CA CYS A 228 -17.16 -1.19 -35.66
C CYS A 228 -15.74 -0.99 -35.07
N GLY A 229 -14.67 -0.69 -35.81
CA GLY A 229 -14.54 0.22 -36.94
C GLY A 229 -14.34 1.64 -36.41
N GLY A 230 -13.09 2.06 -36.18
CA GLY A 230 -12.77 3.46 -35.84
C GLY A 230 -11.55 3.63 -34.94
N GLU A 231 -10.50 4.25 -35.48
CA GLU A 231 -9.28 4.69 -34.81
C GLU A 231 -9.57 5.68 -33.66
N GLY A 232 -8.84 5.58 -32.55
CA GLY A 232 -8.99 6.53 -31.44
C GLY A 232 -8.07 6.27 -30.25
N ARG A 233 -6.87 6.86 -30.30
CA ARG A 233 -5.90 7.18 -29.24
C ARG A 233 -6.17 6.64 -27.81
N CYS A 234 -5.24 5.82 -27.32
CA CYS A 234 -5.04 5.60 -25.89
C CYS A 234 -4.51 6.90 -25.25
N ASP A 235 -5.37 7.72 -24.66
CA ASP A 235 -4.93 8.89 -23.90
C ASP A 235 -4.23 8.46 -22.61
N THR A 236 -2.92 8.67 -22.60
CA THR A 236 -1.95 8.36 -21.55
C THR A 236 -1.89 9.45 -20.46
N ASN A 237 -3.01 10.05 -20.08
CA ASN A 237 -3.03 11.25 -19.20
C ASN A 237 -3.88 11.09 -17.92
N LEU A 238 -3.56 10.10 -17.09
CA LEU A 238 -4.09 10.00 -15.71
C LEU A 238 -3.03 10.12 -14.60
N ASP A 239 -1.76 10.37 -14.96
CA ASP A 239 -0.64 10.53 -14.03
C ASP A 239 -0.69 11.81 -13.16
N HIS A 240 -1.71 12.66 -13.32
CA HIS A 240 -1.84 13.94 -12.59
C HIS A 240 -2.95 14.01 -11.54
N LYS A 241 -3.86 13.04 -11.46
CA LYS A 241 -5.02 13.12 -10.54
C LYS A 241 -4.81 12.55 -9.13
N CYS A 242 -3.58 12.21 -8.75
CA CYS A 242 -3.24 11.84 -7.37
C CYS A 242 -2.71 13.04 -6.55
N SER A 243 -2.59 14.23 -7.17
CA SER A 243 -2.03 15.45 -6.54
C SER A 243 -3.09 16.46 -6.04
N THR A 244 -4.36 16.30 -6.41
CA THR A 244 -5.40 17.30 -6.11
C THR A 244 -6.64 16.63 -5.53
N GLN A 245 -6.66 16.42 -4.21
CA GLN A 245 -7.85 16.39 -3.33
C GLN A 245 -7.42 15.94 -1.92
N TYR A 246 -6.71 16.82 -1.22
CA TYR A 246 -6.57 16.79 0.24
C TYR A 246 -6.63 18.23 0.74
N HIS A 247 -7.85 18.77 0.76
CA HIS A 247 -8.25 19.88 1.62
C HIS A 247 -9.56 19.48 2.27
#